data_AF-A0A2P8CV23-F1
#
_entry.id   AF-A0A2P8CV23-F1
#
_cell.length_a   1.000
_cell.length_b   1.000
_cell.length_c   1.000
_cell.angle_alpha   90.00
_cell.angle_beta   90.00
_cell.angle_gamma   90.00
#
_symmetry.space_group_name_H-M   'P 1'
#
loop_
_entity.id
_entity.type
_entity.pdbx_description
1 polymer ?
#
loop_
_entity_poly.entity_id
_entity_poly.type
_entity_poly.pdbx_seq_one_letter_code
_entity_poly.pdbx_strand_id
1 'polypeptide(L)'
;MKKILLALSLAVLAATGAKANGLTFMNWTTCTFTFGINGTVGTDIFGANNVFVGLGNTVFADPSALPNMSYSGSAPLSTGTFGFIKGYPLPSGVSFALGVLPGFSTSFNSANVSSYPPCNSGAAYVASWNPGGTGDVIVLIF
;
A
#
# COMPACT_ATOMS: atom_id res chain seq x y z
N MET A 1 -24.75 40.53 6.05
CA MET A 1 -23.99 39.47 6.78
C MET A 1 -24.35 38.03 6.39
N LYS A 2 -25.60 37.73 5.97
CA LYS A 2 -26.03 36.36 5.58
C LYS A 2 -25.30 35.75 4.36
N LYS A 3 -24.75 36.59 3.46
CA LYS A 3 -24.08 36.17 2.22
C LYS A 3 -22.67 35.59 2.44
N ILE A 4 -22.00 35.94 3.55
CA ILE A 4 -20.64 35.47 3.85
C ILE A 4 -20.67 34.02 4.37
N LEU A 5 -21.70 33.67 5.14
CA LEU A 5 -21.89 32.31 5.68
C LEU A 5 -22.09 31.27 4.57
N LEU A 6 -22.80 31.63 3.50
CA LEU A 6 -23.05 30.73 2.36
C LEU A 6 -21.77 30.47 1.54
N ALA A 7 -20.93 31.50 1.38
CA ALA A 7 -19.64 31.39 0.70
C ALA A 7 -18.65 30.54 1.51
N LEU A 8 -18.66 30.68 2.85
CA LEU A 8 -17.84 29.86 3.74
C LEU A 8 -18.28 28.39 3.72
N SER A 9 -19.59 28.11 3.70
CA SER A 9 -20.09 26.73 3.57
C SER A 9 -19.76 26.10 2.22
N LEU A 10 -19.79 26.86 1.12
CA LEU A 10 -19.39 26.33 -0.20
C LEU A 10 -17.88 26.04 -0.26
N ALA A 11 -17.05 26.85 0.37
CA ALA A 11 -15.61 26.62 0.45
C ALA A 11 -15.26 25.39 1.30
N VAL A 12 -16.02 25.12 2.36
CA VAL A 12 -15.86 23.92 3.19
C VAL A 12 -16.34 22.67 2.46
N LEU A 13 -17.42 22.74 1.66
CA LEU A 13 -17.84 21.61 0.82
C LEU A 13 -16.88 21.33 -0.35
N ALA A 14 -16.22 22.36 -0.88
CA ALA A 14 -15.22 22.18 -1.95
C ALA A 14 -13.92 21.49 -1.45
N ALA A 15 -13.71 21.40 -0.13
CA ALA A 15 -12.53 20.77 0.46
C ALA A 15 -12.68 19.25 0.70
N THR A 16 -13.86 18.67 0.47
CA THR A 16 -14.03 17.20 0.51
C THR A 16 -13.59 16.58 -0.81
N GLY A 17 -12.31 16.74 -1.15
CA GLY A 17 -11.69 16.01 -2.25
C GLY A 17 -11.65 14.52 -1.92
N ALA A 18 -11.82 13.67 -2.94
CA ALA A 18 -11.60 12.24 -2.79
C ALA A 18 -10.15 11.99 -2.34
N LYS A 19 -9.96 11.52 -1.11
CA LYS A 19 -8.65 11.16 -0.57
C LYS A 19 -8.23 9.81 -1.15
N ALA A 20 -6.98 9.67 -1.58
CA ALA A 20 -6.35 8.38 -1.83
C ALA A 20 -6.52 7.43 -0.63
N ASN A 21 -6.53 6.13 -0.90
CA ASN A 21 -6.35 5.16 0.17
C ASN A 21 -4.91 5.22 0.69
N GLY A 22 -4.73 5.08 2.00
CA GLY A 22 -3.43 4.90 2.62
C GLY A 22 -2.93 3.47 2.47
N LEU A 23 -1.63 3.26 2.65
CA LEU A 23 -0.97 1.96 2.69
C LEU A 23 -0.19 1.84 3.99
N THR A 24 -0.51 0.84 4.79
CA THR A 24 0.18 0.54 6.05
C THR A 24 0.80 -0.84 5.98
N PHE A 25 2.11 -0.91 6.19
CA PHE A 25 2.81 -2.16 6.46
C PHE A 25 3.02 -2.31 7.97
N MET A 26 2.69 -3.48 8.51
CA MET A 26 3.03 -3.87 9.87
C MET A 26 3.94 -5.09 9.80
N ASN A 27 5.22 -4.89 10.06
CA ASN A 27 6.24 -5.93 10.05
C ASN A 27 6.66 -6.26 11.48
N TRP A 28 6.25 -7.43 11.96
CA TRP A 28 6.60 -7.93 13.29
C TRP A 28 7.77 -8.91 13.25
N THR A 29 8.37 -9.12 12.08
CA THR A 29 9.53 -9.99 11.89
C THR A 29 10.84 -9.21 12.03
N THR A 30 11.94 -9.91 12.27
CA THR A 30 13.28 -9.28 12.34
C THR A 30 13.87 -8.92 10.97
N CYS A 31 13.16 -9.18 9.87
CA CYS A 31 13.66 -8.93 8.53
C CYS A 31 13.24 -7.61 7.93
N THR A 32 14.03 -7.20 6.94
CA THR A 32 13.64 -6.16 6.00
C THR A 32 13.08 -6.78 4.74
N PHE A 33 11.97 -6.22 4.28
CA PHE A 33 11.34 -6.57 3.03
C PHE A 33 11.48 -5.42 2.04
N THR A 34 11.43 -5.76 0.77
CA THR A 34 11.31 -4.79 -0.30
C THR A 34 10.09 -5.10 -1.14
N PHE A 35 9.34 -4.06 -1.50
CA PHE A 35 8.08 -4.16 -2.19
C PHE A 35 8.11 -3.38 -3.51
N GLY A 36 7.58 -3.99 -4.56
CA GLY A 36 7.03 -3.31 -5.73
C GLY A 36 5.55 -3.03 -5.50
N ILE A 37 5.10 -1.82 -5.75
CA ILE A 37 3.74 -1.35 -5.50
C ILE A 37 3.24 -0.73 -6.80
N ASN A 38 2.03 -1.08 -7.23
CA ASN A 38 1.35 -0.47 -8.37
C ASN A 38 -0.07 -0.06 -7.96
N GLY A 39 -0.61 0.91 -8.68
CA GLY A 39 -1.98 1.35 -8.49
C GLY A 39 -2.43 2.25 -9.63
N THR A 40 -3.58 2.88 -9.46
CA THR A 40 -4.21 3.72 -10.49
C THR A 40 -4.52 5.12 -9.96
N VAL A 41 -4.51 6.11 -10.85
CA VAL A 41 -5.07 7.45 -10.60
C VAL A 41 -6.07 7.73 -11.72
N GLY A 42 -7.36 7.51 -11.46
CA GLY A 42 -8.36 7.50 -12.52
C GLY A 42 -8.05 6.41 -13.55
N THR A 43 -7.73 6.79 -14.79
CA THR A 43 -7.32 5.86 -15.86
C THR A 43 -5.80 5.67 -15.95
N ASP A 44 -5.02 6.48 -15.25
CA ASP A 44 -3.56 6.43 -15.28
C ASP A 44 -3.03 5.39 -14.29
N ILE A 45 -1.78 4.95 -14.47
CA ILE A 45 -1.12 3.95 -13.62
C ILE A 45 0.10 4.56 -12.96
N PHE A 46 0.31 4.24 -11.69
CA PHE A 46 1.56 4.51 -10.98
C PHE A 46 2.20 3.20 -10.51
N GLY A 47 3.52 3.24 -10.32
CA GLY A 47 4.30 2.16 -9.75
C GLY A 47 5.44 2.68 -8.90
N ALA A 48 5.82 1.97 -7.86
CA ALA A 48 7.02 2.21 -7.06
C ALA A 48 7.76 0.89 -6.91
N ASN A 49 9.08 0.91 -7.05
CA ASN A 49 9.91 -0.28 -6.87
C ASN A 49 10.90 -0.04 -5.73
N ASN A 50 11.37 -1.12 -5.12
CA ASN A 50 12.33 -1.06 -4.02
C ASN A 50 11.80 -0.25 -2.81
N VAL A 51 10.53 -0.43 -2.45
CA VAL A 51 9.96 0.17 -1.24
C VAL A 51 10.37 -0.68 -0.04
N PHE A 52 11.33 -0.16 0.73
CA PHE A 52 11.87 -0.85 1.90
C PHE A 52 10.93 -0.74 3.10
N VAL A 53 10.66 -1.87 3.74
CA VAL A 53 9.87 -1.99 4.96
C VAL A 53 10.71 -2.73 5.98
N GLY A 54 11.19 -1.99 6.98
CA GLY A 54 11.92 -2.54 8.14
C GLY A 54 10.97 -3.07 9.21
N LEU A 55 11.51 -3.37 10.40
CA LEU A 55 10.72 -3.76 11.57
C LEU A 55 9.80 -2.61 12.02
N GLY A 56 8.57 -2.95 12.41
CA GLY A 56 7.55 -2.02 12.90
C GLY A 56 6.54 -1.61 11.84
N ASN A 57 5.95 -0.42 12.03
CA ASN A 57 4.88 0.08 11.17
C ASN A 57 5.43 1.10 10.17
N THR A 58 5.10 0.94 8.89
CA THR A 58 5.39 1.93 7.83
C THR A 58 4.08 2.38 7.21
N VAL A 59 3.81 3.68 7.20
CA VAL A 59 2.53 4.24 6.72
C VAL A 59 2.78 5.22 5.58
N PHE A 60 2.09 5.02 4.48
CA PHE A 60 2.02 5.92 3.33
C PHE A 60 0.60 6.48 3.25
N ALA A 61 0.45 7.79 3.40
CA ALA A 61 -0.88 8.42 3.40
C ALA A 61 -1.57 8.39 2.02
N ASP A 62 -0.77 8.35 0.95
CA ASP A 62 -1.19 8.27 -0.44
C ASP A 62 0.00 7.82 -1.34
N PRO A 63 -0.23 7.53 -2.64
CA PRO A 63 0.81 7.12 -3.57
C PRO A 63 2.00 8.09 -3.76
N SER A 64 1.84 9.39 -3.51
CA SER A 64 2.93 10.37 -3.64
C SER A 64 3.98 10.24 -2.54
N ALA A 65 3.63 9.59 -1.42
CA ALA A 65 4.54 9.32 -0.31
C ALA A 65 5.46 8.10 -0.56
N LEU A 66 5.27 7.36 -1.65
CA LEU A 66 6.08 6.19 -1.97
C LEU A 66 7.49 6.59 -2.42
N PRO A 67 8.55 5.94 -1.90
CA PRO A 67 9.89 6.11 -2.44
C PRO A 67 9.98 5.48 -3.84
N ASN A 68 10.84 6.03 -4.70
CA ASN A 68 11.08 5.54 -6.07
C ASN A 68 9.80 5.40 -6.91
N MET A 69 8.84 6.30 -6.69
CA MET A 69 7.57 6.34 -7.41
C MET A 69 7.78 6.82 -8.85
N SER A 70 7.16 6.11 -9.78
CA SER A 70 7.05 6.37 -11.21
C SER A 70 5.57 6.49 -11.57
N TYR A 71 5.20 7.60 -12.18
CA TYR A 71 3.82 7.88 -12.59
C TYR A 71 3.83 8.57 -13.95
N SER A 72 3.02 8.06 -14.88
CA SER A 72 2.79 8.71 -16.17
C SER A 72 1.31 9.09 -16.27
N GLY A 73 0.99 10.29 -15.81
CA GLY A 73 -0.37 10.81 -15.83
C GLY A 73 -0.43 12.27 -15.41
N SER A 74 -1.63 12.85 -15.48
CA SER A 74 -1.84 14.29 -15.22
C SER A 74 -2.64 14.57 -13.95
N ALA A 75 -3.29 13.55 -13.40
CA ALA A 75 -4.07 13.67 -12.18
C ALA A 75 -3.15 13.63 -10.93
N PRO A 76 -3.56 14.26 -9.81
CA PRO A 76 -2.76 14.22 -8.59
C PRO A 76 -2.66 12.81 -8.01
N LEU A 77 -1.44 12.36 -7.69
CA LEU A 77 -1.22 11.07 -7.01
C LEU A 77 -1.93 10.95 -5.66
N SER A 78 -2.25 12.08 -5.02
CA SER A 78 -3.03 12.14 -3.78
C SER A 78 -4.48 11.67 -3.92
N THR A 79 -4.96 11.41 -5.14
CA THR A 79 -6.27 10.78 -5.42
C THR A 79 -6.12 9.34 -5.91
N GLY A 80 -4.89 8.83 -5.98
CA GLY A 80 -4.59 7.49 -6.47
C GLY A 80 -5.05 6.38 -5.53
N THR A 81 -5.22 5.19 -6.09
CA THR A 81 -5.61 3.99 -5.38
C THR A 81 -4.52 2.93 -5.50
N PHE A 82 -3.97 2.47 -4.37
CA PHE A 82 -3.09 1.29 -4.33
C PHE A 82 -3.87 0.05 -4.79
N GLY A 83 -3.31 -0.74 -5.71
CA GLY A 83 -4.02 -1.89 -6.31
C GLY A 83 -3.24 -3.20 -6.36
N PHE A 84 -1.90 -3.17 -6.42
CA PHE A 84 -1.10 -4.38 -6.46
C PHE A 84 0.22 -4.20 -5.74
N ILE A 85 0.60 -5.12 -4.87
CA ILE A 85 1.84 -5.04 -4.12
C ILE A 85 2.56 -6.38 -4.24
N LYS A 86 3.88 -6.39 -4.36
CA LYS A 86 4.68 -7.60 -4.53
C LYS A 86 5.95 -7.46 -3.71
N GLY A 87 6.17 -8.35 -2.77
CA GLY A 87 7.29 -8.29 -1.84
C GLY A 87 8.30 -9.39 -2.02
N TYR A 88 9.49 -9.20 -1.45
CA TYR A 88 10.42 -10.29 -1.14
C TYR A 88 11.22 -9.95 0.13
N PRO A 89 11.55 -10.95 0.96
CA PRO A 89 12.51 -10.77 2.03
C PRO A 89 13.92 -10.57 1.45
N LEU A 90 14.68 -9.67 2.04
CA LEU A 90 16.11 -9.55 1.74
C LEU A 90 16.91 -10.44 2.71
N PRO A 91 17.92 -11.20 2.24
CA PRO A 91 18.44 -11.27 0.87
C PRO A 91 17.86 -12.41 0.01
N SER A 92 16.93 -13.22 0.52
CA SER A 92 16.62 -14.54 -0.07
C SER A 92 15.88 -14.51 -1.43
N GLY A 93 15.48 -13.34 -1.94
CA GLY A 93 15.12 -13.13 -3.34
C GLY A 93 13.83 -13.79 -3.83
N VAL A 94 13.15 -14.57 -2.99
CA VAL A 94 11.88 -15.20 -3.38
C VAL A 94 10.76 -14.16 -3.36
N SER A 95 10.26 -13.85 -4.56
CA SER A 95 9.21 -12.87 -4.76
C SER A 95 7.83 -13.46 -4.53
N PHE A 96 7.03 -12.85 -3.67
CA PHE A 96 5.62 -13.15 -3.48
C PHE A 96 4.77 -11.95 -3.94
N ALA A 97 3.76 -12.22 -4.77
CA ALA A 97 2.79 -11.22 -5.19
C ALA A 97 1.66 -11.14 -4.17
N LEU A 98 1.38 -9.96 -3.66
CA LEU A 98 0.27 -9.59 -2.79
C LEU A 98 -0.62 -8.54 -3.50
N GLY A 99 -1.43 -9.00 -4.46
CA GLY A 99 -2.33 -8.13 -5.21
C GLY A 99 -3.68 -7.97 -4.53
N VAL A 100 -4.20 -6.74 -4.46
CA VAL A 100 -5.55 -6.46 -3.95
C VAL A 100 -6.19 -5.39 -4.83
N LEU A 101 -6.87 -5.83 -5.88
CA LEU A 101 -7.95 -5.03 -6.43
C LEU A 101 -9.05 -4.91 -5.35
N PRO A 102 -9.76 -3.77 -5.25
CA PRO A 102 -10.85 -3.60 -4.31
C PRO A 102 -11.81 -4.81 -4.36
N GLY A 103 -12.06 -5.45 -3.22
CA GLY A 103 -13.01 -6.56 -3.10
C GLY A 103 -12.41 -7.97 -3.00
N PHE A 104 -11.08 -8.15 -3.06
CA PHE A 104 -10.45 -9.47 -2.93
C PHE A 104 -9.50 -9.54 -1.74
N SER A 105 -9.88 -10.26 -0.69
CA SER A 105 -8.94 -10.64 0.36
C SER A 105 -7.95 -11.67 -0.19
N THR A 106 -6.66 -11.42 -0.03
CA THR A 106 -5.61 -12.36 -0.45
C THR A 106 -4.69 -12.68 0.72
N SER A 107 -4.27 -13.94 0.81
CA SER A 107 -3.27 -14.38 1.77
C SER A 107 -2.17 -15.16 1.07
N PHE A 108 -0.95 -14.96 1.53
CA PHE A 108 0.24 -15.67 1.09
C PHE A 108 0.77 -16.46 2.27
N ASN A 109 1.15 -17.72 2.05
CA ASN A 109 1.78 -18.55 3.07
C ASN A 109 3.16 -18.98 2.59
N SER A 110 4.20 -18.62 3.35
CA SER A 110 5.58 -18.95 3.01
C SER A 110 5.90 -20.44 3.16
N ALA A 111 5.09 -21.21 3.88
CA ALA A 111 5.20 -22.67 3.93
C ALA A 111 4.94 -23.31 2.56
N ASN A 112 3.98 -22.76 1.80
CA ASN A 112 3.57 -23.34 0.52
C ASN A 112 4.60 -23.13 -0.59
N VAL A 113 5.47 -22.13 -0.46
CA VAL A 113 6.54 -21.86 -1.43
C VAL A 113 7.87 -22.50 -1.07
N SER A 114 7.92 -23.38 -0.04
CA SER A 114 9.13 -24.07 0.45
C SER A 114 10.34 -23.14 0.67
N SER A 115 10.07 -21.85 0.88
CA SER A 115 11.04 -20.78 1.05
C SER A 115 10.68 -20.06 2.33
N TYR A 116 11.10 -20.66 3.43
CA TYR A 116 11.07 -20.00 4.71
C TYR A 116 12.04 -18.82 4.64
N PRO A 117 11.61 -17.57 4.91
CA PRO A 117 12.56 -16.51 5.07
C PRO A 117 13.48 -16.84 6.24
N PRO A 118 14.76 -16.46 6.17
CA PRO A 118 15.69 -16.62 7.30
C PRO A 118 15.25 -15.84 8.56
N CYS A 119 14.27 -14.95 8.41
CA CYS A 119 13.78 -13.92 9.31
C CYS A 119 13.16 -14.39 10.62
N ASN A 120 12.73 -15.64 10.70
CA ASN A 120 12.11 -16.27 11.88
C ASN A 120 12.73 -17.66 12.14
N SER A 121 14.06 -17.77 12.10
CA SER A 121 14.75 -19.06 12.31
C SER A 121 14.32 -20.16 11.32
N GLY A 122 13.87 -19.77 10.12
CA GLY A 122 13.30 -20.69 9.12
C GLY A 122 11.85 -21.12 9.39
N ALA A 123 11.12 -20.46 10.27
CA ALA A 123 9.68 -20.69 10.44
C ALA A 123 8.87 -20.04 9.32
N ALA A 124 7.79 -20.70 8.90
CA ALA A 124 6.88 -20.13 7.92
C ALA A 124 6.03 -19.02 8.51
N TYR A 125 5.63 -18.07 7.66
CA TYR A 125 4.71 -17.01 7.98
C TYR A 125 3.56 -16.95 6.98
N VAL A 126 2.47 -16.31 7.40
CA VAL A 126 1.37 -15.93 6.51
C VAL A 126 1.36 -14.41 6.38
N ALA A 127 1.29 -13.88 5.18
CA ALA A 127 0.99 -12.48 4.95
C ALA A 127 -0.45 -12.37 4.44
N SER A 128 -1.28 -11.60 5.14
CA SER A 128 -2.70 -11.45 4.79
C SER A 128 -3.03 -10.00 4.48
N TRP A 129 -3.95 -9.80 3.55
CA TRP A 129 -4.40 -8.50 3.12
C TRP A 129 -5.91 -8.42 3.03
N ASN A 130 -6.48 -7.39 3.63
CA ASN A 130 -7.88 -7.05 3.45
C ASN A 130 -7.99 -5.66 2.80
N PRO A 131 -8.50 -5.53 1.57
CA PRO A 131 -8.91 -4.22 1.08
C PRO A 131 -10.08 -3.76 1.94
N GLY A 132 -9.90 -2.71 2.74
CA GLY A 132 -10.99 -2.08 3.49
C GLY A 132 -12.01 -1.35 2.60
N GLY A 133 -12.47 -1.95 1.49
CA GLY A 133 -13.29 -1.28 0.47
C GLY A 133 -12.54 -0.17 -0.26
N THR A 134 -13.18 0.98 -0.50
CA THR A 134 -12.56 2.23 -0.96
C THR A 134 -11.73 2.88 0.16
N GLY A 135 -10.73 2.16 0.67
CA GLY A 135 -10.06 2.51 1.92
C GLY A 135 -8.65 1.96 2.03
N ASP A 136 -8.04 2.23 3.19
CA ASP A 136 -6.65 1.94 3.49
C ASP A 136 -6.31 0.45 3.31
N VAL A 137 -5.08 0.23 2.91
CA VAL A 137 -4.52 -1.04 2.49
C VAL A 137 -3.54 -1.47 3.59
N ILE A 138 -3.82 -2.60 4.27
CA ILE A 138 -3.04 -3.05 5.44
C ILE A 138 -2.33 -4.38 5.15
N VAL A 139 -1.00 -4.39 5.30
CA VAL A 139 -0.15 -5.59 5.19
C VAL A 139 0.28 -6.04 6.56
N LEU A 140 -0.03 -7.29 6.89
CA LEU A 140 0.45 -7.95 8.09
C LEU A 140 1.56 -8.93 7.72
N ILE A 141 2.73 -8.79 8.35
CA ILE A 141 3.87 -9.71 8.22
C ILE A 141 4.23 -10.21 9.63
N PHE A 142 4.08 -11.52 9.88
CA PHE A 142 4.25 -12.13 11.21
C PHE A 142 5.07 -13.43 11.16
#